data_AF-A0A376DL02-F1
#
_entry.id   AF-A0A376DL02-F1
#
_cell.length_a   1.000
_cell.length_b   1.000
_cell.length_c   1.000
_cell.angle_alpha   90.00
_cell.angle_beta   90.00
_cell.angle_gamma   90.00
#
_symmetry.space_group_name_H-M   'P 1'
#
loop_
_entity.id
_entity.type
_entity.pdbx_description
1 polymer ?
#
loop_
_entity_poly.entity_id
_entity_poly.type
_entity_poly.pdbx_seq_one_letter_code
_entity_poly.pdbx_strand_id
1 'polypeptide(L)' 'MWAFVLNNKVIEVTDIDPAGRFHPSLVWVECPDYVQPGYLYDGNDFTLPINTEL' A
#
# COMPACT_ATOMS: atom_id res chain seq x y z
N MET A 1 -4.96 8.93 -2.74
CA MET A 1 -5.33 7.63 -2.16
C MET A 1 -4.25 7.23 -1.16
N TRP A 2 -4.54 6.28 -0.27
CA TRP A 2 -3.61 5.78 0.73
C TRP A 2 -3.50 4.26 0.61
N ALA A 3 -2.29 3.74 0.73
CA ALA A 3 -2.00 2.32 0.75
C ALA A 3 -1.56 1.89 2.17
N PHE A 4 -2.23 0.89 2.73
CA PHE A 4 -1.73 0.20 3.93
C PHE A 4 -0.65 -0.79 3.50
N VAL A 5 0.58 -0.55 3.95
CA VAL A 5 1.74 -1.38 3.64
C VAL A 5 2.12 -2.23 4.84
N LEU A 6 2.27 -3.54 4.61
CA LEU A 6 2.77 -4.50 5.59
C LEU A 6 3.82 -5.39 4.92
N ASN A 7 5.01 -5.49 5.52
CA ASN A 7 6.13 -6.27 4.97
C ASN A 7 6.38 -5.97 3.48
N ASN A 8 6.49 -4.67 3.15
CA ASN A 8 6.72 -4.18 1.78
C ASN A 8 5.61 -4.51 0.77
N LYS A 9 4.43 -4.95 1.21
CA LYS A 9 3.30 -5.28 0.35
C LYS A 9 2.09 -4.42 0.68
N VAL A 10 1.41 -3.92 -0.35
CA VAL A 10 0.12 -3.24 -0.22
C VAL A 10 -0.95 -4.27 0.14
N ILE A 11 -1.56 -4.09 1.30
CA ILE A 11 -2.63 -4.96 1.82
C ILE A 11 -4.00 -4.40 1.48
N GLU A 12 -4.16 -3.08 1.58
CA GLU A 12 -5.41 -2.37 1.36
C GLU A 12 -5.13 -1.00 0.75
N VAL A 13 -6.10 -0.46 0.02
CA VAL A 13 -6.10 0.93 -0.47
C VAL A 13 -7.40 1.63 -0.07
N THR A 14 -7.32 2.93 0.19
CA THR A 14 -8.49 3.75 0.56
C THR A 14 -8.35 5.20 0.12
N ASP A 15 -9.46 5.83 -0.25
CA ASP A 15 -9.51 7.26 -0.61
C ASP A 15 -9.69 8.19 0.61
N ILE A 16 -9.84 7.63 1.80
CA ILE A 16 -10.04 8.39 3.04
C ILE A 16 -8.68 8.59 3.73
N ASP A 17 -8.42 9.81 4.23
CA ASP A 17 -7.25 10.08 5.08
C ASP A 17 -7.25 9.17 6.33
N PRO A 18 -6.25 8.29 6.50
CA PRO A 18 -6.17 7.33 7.60
C PRO A 18 -5.76 7.97 8.93
N ALA A 19 -5.29 9.22 8.95
CA ALA A 19 -4.83 9.89 10.16
C ALA A 19 -5.92 9.94 11.24
N GLY A 20 -5.59 9.47 12.45
CA GLY A 20 -6.52 9.46 13.59
C GLY A 20 -7.70 8.47 13.47
N ARG A 21 -7.77 7.67 12.40
CA ARG A 21 -8.84 6.65 12.19
C ARG A 21 -8.38 5.23 12.52
N PHE A 22 -7.11 4.95 12.24
CA PHE A 22 -6.52 3.63 12.38
C PHE A 22 -5.45 3.62 13.48
N HIS A 23 -5.09 2.43 13.96
CA HIS A 23 -4.04 2.29 14.96
C HIS A 23 -2.70 2.82 14.42
N PRO A 24 -1.95 3.63 15.18
CA PRO A 24 -0.75 4.33 14.69
C PRO A 24 0.42 3.41 14.31
N SER A 25 0.35 2.11 14.63
CA SER A 25 1.33 1.12 14.17
C SER A 25 1.14 0.72 12.70
N LEU A 26 0.00 1.06 12.09
CA LEU A 26 -0.27 0.76 10.69
C LEU A 26 0.45 1.78 9.82
N VAL A 27 1.21 1.28 8.83
CA VAL A 27 1.96 2.13 7.91
C VAL A 27 1.07 2.45 6.72
N TRP A 28 0.61 3.69 6.68
CA TRP A 28 -0.13 4.23 5.53
C TRP A 28 0.77 5.15 4.73
N VAL A 29 0.79 4.96 3.41
CA VAL A 29 1.60 5.74 2.47
C VAL A 29 0.67 6.34 1.43
N GLU A 30 0.83 7.63 1.12
CA GLU A 30 0.12 8.23 -0.01
C GLU A 30 0.50 7.53 -1.30
N CYS A 31 -0.49 7.21 -2.13
CA CYS A 31 -0.27 6.49 -3.37
C CYS A 31 -1.11 7.04 -4.52
N PRO A 32 -0.63 6.86 -5.77
CA PRO A 32 -1.43 7.09 -6.98
C PRO A 32 -2.65 6.16 -7.04
N ASP A 33 -3.69 6.60 -7.77
CA ASP A 33 -4.96 5.89 -7.95
C ASP A 33 -4.86 4.51 -8.63
N TYR A 34 -3.78 4.25 -9.36
CA TYR A 34 -3.54 2.95 -9.99
C TYR A 34 -3.02 1.87 -9.03
N VAL A 35 -2.61 2.23 -7.82
CA VAL A 35 -2.06 1.27 -6.84
C VAL A 35 -3.17 0.36 -6.33
N GLN A 36 -2.88 -0.95 -6.29
CA GLN A 36 -3.85 -1.95 -5.85
C GLN A 36 -3.25 -2.86 -4.77
N PRO A 37 -4.10 -3.53 -3.96
CA PRO A 37 -3.66 -4.62 -3.10
C PRO A 37 -2.82 -5.64 -3.88
N GLY A 38 -1.69 -6.05 -3.29
CA GLY A 38 -0.74 -6.96 -3.92
C GLY A 38 0.53 -6.29 -4.46
N TYR A 39 0.49 -4.98 -4.75
CA TYR A 39 1.69 -4.23 -5.16
C TYR A 39 2.78 -4.30 -4.09
N LEU A 40 4.03 -4.15 -4.52
CA LEU A 40 5.19 -4.03 -3.63
C LEU A 40 5.58 -2.57 -3.46
N TYR A 41 6.01 -2.21 -2.26
CA TYR A 41 6.50 -0.88 -1.91
C TYR A 41 7.91 -0.99 -1.30
N ASP A 42 8.88 -0.36 -1.96
CA ASP A 42 10.30 -0.41 -1.56
C ASP A 42 10.72 0.72 -0.61
N GLY A 43 9.77 1.58 -0.23
CA GLY A 43 10.03 2.79 0.55
C GLY A 43 9.92 4.08 -0.27
N ASN A 44 9.86 3.96 -1.60
CA ASN A 44 9.77 5.09 -2.52
C ASN A 44 8.78 4.84 -3.66
N ASP A 45 8.83 3.66 -4.29
CA ASP A 45 8.09 3.33 -5.49
C ASP A 45 7.16 2.13 -5.30
N PHE A 46 6.01 2.18 -5.99
CA PHE A 46 5.05 1.08 -6.07
C PHE A 46 5.27 0.29 -7.36
N THR A 47 5.50 -1.01 -7.23
CA THR A 47 5.70 -1.92 -8.37
C THR A 47 4.67 -3.03 -8.38
N LEU A 48 4.31 -3.48 -9.57
CA LEU A 48 3.44 -4.65 -9.75
C LEU A 48 4.03 -5.85 -9.01
N PRO A 49 3.20 -6.72 -8.44
CA PRO A 49 3.69 -7.99 -7.90
C PRO A 49 4.39 -8.76 -9.02
N ILE A 50 5.52 -9.39 -8.68
CA ILE A 50 6.15 -10.34 -9.57
C ILE A 50 5.19 -11.53 -9.69
N ASN A 51 4.56 -11.69 -10.85
CA ASN A 51 3.81 -12.90 -11.17
C ASN A 51 4.82 -14.03 -11.35
N THR A 52 5.18 -14.70 -10.26
CA THR A 52 5.91 -15.96 -10.31
C THR A 52 4.92 -17.09 -10.54
N GLU A 53 4.19 -17.06 -11.65
CA GLU A 53 3.52 -18.26 -12.17
C GLU A 53 4.50 -18.91 -13.15
N LEU A 54 5.25 -19.89 -12.66
CA LEU A 54 6.05 -20.84 -13.45
C LEU A 54 5.32 -22.17 -13.53
#